data_AF-U7Q9E7-F1
#
_entry.id   AF-U7Q9E7-F1
#
_cell.length_a   1.000
_cell.length_b   1.000
_cell.length_c   1.000
_cell.angle_alpha   90.00
_cell.angle_beta   90.00
_cell.angle_gamma   90.00
#
_symmetry.space_group_name_H-M   'P 1'
#
loop_
_entity.id
_entity.type
_entity.pdbx_description
1 polymer ?
#
loop_
_entity_poly.entity_id
_entity_poly.type
_entity_poly.pdbx_seq_one_letter_code
_entity_poly.pdbx_strand_id
1 'polypeptide(L)' 'MTNFTSSPMRVGILGFGGLGQAATAVLAPKQEMLWVAAADQKGYAYSPTGLNRDRC' A
#
# COMPACT_ATOMS: atom_id res chain seq x y z
N MET A 1 1.94 27.07 -16.96
CA MET A 1 2.46 26.32 -15.80
C MET A 1 1.41 25.28 -15.42
N THR A 2 1.56 24.04 -15.88
CA THR A 2 0.62 22.96 -15.53
C THR A 2 1.00 22.43 -14.15
N ASN A 3 0.15 22.69 -13.15
CA ASN A 3 0.27 22.11 -11.82
C ASN A 3 0.05 20.59 -11.94
N PHE A 4 1.14 19.82 -11.89
CA PHE A 4 1.05 18.37 -11.70
C PHE A 4 0.56 18.15 -10.27
N THR A 5 -0.73 17.83 -10.14
CA THR A 5 -1.28 17.39 -8.85
C THR A 5 -0.74 15.97 -8.62
N SER A 6 0.41 15.86 -7.94
CA SER A 6 1.08 14.59 -7.65
C SER A 6 0.23 13.77 -6.68
N SER A 7 -0.78 13.11 -7.23
CA SER A 7 -1.64 12.19 -6.49
C SER A 7 -0.85 10.90 -6.31
N PRO A 8 -0.63 10.42 -5.08
CA PRO A 8 0.17 9.23 -4.86
C PRO A 8 -0.44 8.02 -5.57
N MET A 9 0.40 7.22 -6.21
CA MET A 9 0.01 5.99 -6.89
C MET A 9 -0.52 4.99 -5.88
N ARG A 10 -1.77 4.57 -6.05
CA ARG A 10 -2.41 3.60 -5.17
C ARG A 10 -1.94 2.20 -5.51
N VAL A 11 -1.31 1.52 -4.55
CA VAL A 11 -0.73 0.19 -4.73
C VAL A 11 -1.37 -0.84 -3.82
N GLY A 12 -1.53 -2.06 -4.34
CA GLY A 12 -2.01 -3.22 -3.61
C GLY A 12 -0.97 -4.32 -3.57
N ILE A 13 -0.95 -5.11 -2.48
CA ILE A 13 -0.06 -6.26 -2.32
C ILE A 13 -0.90 -7.54 -2.34
N LEU A 14 -0.63 -8.43 -3.28
CA LEU A 14 -1.22 -9.77 -3.35
C LEU A 14 -0.23 -10.79 -2.76
N GLY A 15 -0.62 -11.46 -1.69
CA GLY A 15 0.23 -12.37 -0.91
C GLY A 15 0.87 -11.69 0.30
N PHE A 16 0.15 -11.63 1.42
CA PHE A 16 0.59 -10.96 2.65
C PHE A 16 1.34 -11.87 3.65
N GLY A 17 2.24 -12.72 3.13
CA GLY A 17 3.22 -13.44 3.95
C GLY A 17 4.44 -12.58 4.29
N GLY A 18 5.58 -13.20 4.64
CA GLY A 18 6.79 -12.45 5.02
C GLY A 18 7.29 -11.46 3.95
N LEU A 19 7.17 -11.81 2.66
CA LEU A 19 7.55 -10.90 1.56
C LEU A 19 6.57 -9.74 1.37
N GLY A 20 5.25 -10.01 1.48
CA GLY A 20 4.23 -8.96 1.39
C GLY A 20 4.37 -7.95 2.53
N GLN A 21 4.60 -8.45 3.75
CA GLN A 21 4.91 -7.62 4.91
C GLN A 21 6.20 -6.81 4.69
N ALA A 22 7.27 -7.41 4.18
CA ALA A 22 8.50 -6.68 3.86
C ALA A 22 8.28 -5.61 2.78
N ALA A 23 7.46 -5.88 1.77
CA ALA A 23 7.13 -4.91 0.73
C ALA A 23 6.44 -3.66 1.29
N THR A 24 5.58 -3.79 2.31
CA THR A 24 5.00 -2.60 2.99
C THR A 24 6.06 -1.72 3.65
N ALA A 25 7.12 -2.31 4.20
CA ALA A 25 8.22 -1.56 4.82
C ALA A 25 9.06 -0.81 3.76
N VAL A 26 9.23 -1.40 2.57
CA VAL A 26 9.90 -0.75 1.43
C VAL A 26 9.04 0.37 0.83
N LEU A 27 7.71 0.22 0.84
CA LEU A 27 6.77 1.22 0.33
C LEU A 27 6.54 2.38 1.30
N ALA A 28 6.59 2.15 2.62
CA ALA A 28 6.32 3.16 3.65
C ALA A 28 7.05 4.51 3.47
N PRO A 29 8.36 4.57 3.11
CA PRO A 29 9.02 5.86 2.90
C PRO A 29 8.73 6.51 1.54
N LYS A 30 8.03 5.85 0.60
CA LYS A 30 7.76 6.39 -0.74
C LYS A 30 6.51 7.26 -0.74
N GLN A 31 6.68 8.58 -0.68
CA GLN A 31 5.57 9.55 -0.70
C GLN A 31 4.76 9.55 -2.00
N GLU A 32 5.35 9.05 -3.09
CA GLU A 32 4.68 8.92 -4.39
C GLU A 32 3.77 7.68 -4.48
N MET A 33 3.77 6.80 -3.48
CA MET A 33 2.96 5.58 -3.46
C MET A 33 2.16 5.49 -2.16
N LEU A 34 0.89 5.06 -2.27
CA LEU A 34 0.01 4.82 -1.15
C LEU A 34 -0.44 3.37 -1.16
N TRP A 35 -0.06 2.60 -0.15
CA TRP A 35 -0.53 1.22 0.02
C TRP A 35 -1.98 1.21 0.52
N VAL A 36 -2.91 0.80 -0.35
CA VAL A 36 -4.36 0.86 -0.08
C VAL A 36 -5.03 -0.50 0.04
N ALA A 37 -4.35 -1.57 -0.37
CA ALA A 37 -4.94 -2.91 -0.40
C ALA A 37 -3.92 -4.00 -0.08
N ALA A 38 -4.33 -4.99 0.68
CA ALA A 38 -3.61 -6.26 0.81
C ALA A 38 -4.58 -7.42 0.70
N ALA A 39 -4.13 -8.52 0.12
CA ALA A 39 -4.93 -9.72 -0.02
C ALA A 39 -4.06 -10.97 0.16
N ASP A 40 -4.64 -12.02 0.70
CA ASP A 40 -4.05 -13.33 0.84
C ASP A 40 -5.08 -14.42 0.53
N GLN A 41 -4.78 -15.68 0.86
CA GLN A 41 -5.71 -16.80 0.61
C GLN A 41 -6.97 -16.76 1.48
N LYS A 42 -6.96 -16.01 2.59
CA LYS A 42 -8.04 -15.96 3.59
C LYS A 42 -8.93 -14.73 3.42
N GLY A 43 -8.48 -13.70 2.71
CA GLY A 43 -9.31 -12.54 2.41
C GLY A 43 -8.50 -11.34 1.92
N TYR A 44 -9.07 -10.16 2.10
CA TYR A 44 -8.44 -8.90 1.72
C TYR A 44 -8.77 -7.79 2.71
N ALA A 45 -7.90 -6.80 2.78
CA ALA A 45 -8.09 -5.52 3.44
C ALA A 45 -7.99 -4.41 2.39
N TYR A 46 -8.90 -3.44 2.46
CA TYR A 46 -8.90 -2.27 1.58
C TYR A 46 -9.19 -1.01 2.39
N SER A 47 -8.40 0.03 2.17
CA SER A 47 -8.58 1.34 2.74
C SER A 47 -8.19 2.42 1.72
N PRO A 48 -9.13 3.25 1.24
CA PRO A 48 -8.85 4.28 0.24
C PRO A 48 -7.93 5.39 0.78
N THR A 49 -7.79 5.50 2.10
CA THR A 49 -6.89 6.44 2.80
C THR A 49 -5.55 5.82 3.18
N GLY A 50 -5.30 4.58 2.77
CA GLY A 50 -4.09 3.83 3.11
C GLY A 50 -4.30 2.83 4.25
N LEU A 51 -3.53 1.75 4.21
CA LEU A 51 -3.47 0.73 5.27
C LEU A 51 -2.34 1.06 6.25
N ASN A 52 -2.56 0.72 7.53
CA ASN A 52 -1.56 0.91 8.57
C ASN A 52 -0.76 -0.38 8.75
N ARG A 53 0.53 -0.33 8.45
CA ARG A 53 1.46 -1.46 8.59
C ARG A 53 1.50 -2.05 10.00
N ASP A 54 1.40 -1.23 11.04
CA ASP A 54 1.52 -1.72 12.42
C ASP A 54 0.22 -2.37 12.93
N ARG A 55 -0.84 -2.34 12.12
CA ARG A 55 -2.15 -2.98 12.42
C ARG A 55 -2.55 -4.07 11.42
N CYS A 56 -1.79 -4.29 10.34
CA CYS A 56 -2.14 -5.20 9.25
C CYS A 56 -1.04 -6.22 8.99
#